data_AF-A0A1Q1FKX8-F1
#
_entry.id   AF-A0A1Q1FKX8-F1
#
_cell.length_a   1.000
_cell.length_b   1.000
_cell.length_c   1.000
_cell.angle_alpha   90.00
_cell.angle_beta   90.00
_cell.angle_gamma   90.00
#
_symmetry.space_group_name_H-M   'P 1'
#
loop_
_entity.id
_entity.type
_entity.pdbx_description
1 polymer ?
#
loop_
_entity_poly.entity_id
_entity_poly.type
_entity_poly.pdbx_seq_one_letter_code
_entity_poly.pdbx_strand_id
1 'polypeptide(L)'
;MRRPTAALLVASAFTLALLAAPAAGAQTEANGNETVVGAEIGTNVSDGTAETVVAVLEARLDEAAIDGHVETVTANETWYVAVVTDADRDTVVPLLRDRGRIEIVARYPVQGNGSTVYREETLLTNDDFTNVGPARAGSGGVRQPQVPATIEEGAARNYSQRLQETGFTEDGIGSCPPDADRDPHNASGYCLFTVDDGEVRYAASMGSDLAQTMNEGEFAADPSFVMTAENMSVAERLSRVLRTGALPVALTVTDLPESVEQTALSAAENATAAPNGTNDGSTDERGDDTPDESTRAAGTTAESTTTGPTTAATTESNALGPGFTPVVALVAIVLASATLVGARLR
;
A
#
# COMPACT_ATOMS: atom_id res chain seq x y z
N MET A 1 -71.05 37.69 -44.81
CA MET A 1 -70.87 36.82 -46.00
C MET A 1 -69.91 35.69 -45.65
N ARG A 2 -70.30 34.46 -45.99
CA ARG A 2 -69.50 33.23 -46.28
C ARG A 2 -68.49 32.68 -45.24
N ARG A 3 -68.78 31.45 -44.79
CA ARG A 3 -67.84 30.43 -44.27
C ARG A 3 -66.89 29.93 -45.39
N PRO A 4 -65.72 29.32 -45.10
CA PRO A 4 -65.61 27.85 -44.85
C PRO A 4 -64.62 27.50 -43.70
N THR A 5 -64.69 26.40 -42.93
CA THR A 5 -64.62 24.93 -43.15
C THR A 5 -63.19 24.35 -43.26
N ALA A 6 -62.91 23.30 -42.44
CA ALA A 6 -61.83 22.28 -42.48
C ALA A 6 -60.43 22.74 -42.00
N ALA A 7 -59.54 21.95 -41.35
CA ALA A 7 -59.39 20.49 -41.23
C ALA A 7 -58.49 20.12 -40.02
N LEU A 8 -58.83 19.02 -39.33
CA LEU A 8 -58.00 17.82 -39.14
C LEU A 8 -56.47 17.98 -38.90
N LEU A 9 -56.01 17.58 -37.71
CA LEU A 9 -54.96 16.54 -37.52
C LEU A 9 -54.71 16.31 -36.03
N VAL A 10 -55.19 15.17 -35.55
CA VAL A 10 -54.71 14.52 -34.32
C VAL A 10 -53.39 13.85 -34.70
N ALA A 11 -52.27 14.38 -34.20
CA ALA A 11 -50.97 13.73 -34.29
C ALA A 11 -50.48 13.50 -32.86
N SER A 12 -50.54 12.23 -32.47
CA SER A 12 -49.99 11.68 -31.25
C SER A 12 -48.49 11.97 -31.18
N ALA A 13 -48.06 12.68 -30.14
CA ALA A 13 -46.67 12.68 -29.69
C ALA A 13 -46.67 12.15 -28.26
N PHE A 14 -46.58 10.83 -28.13
CA PHE A 14 -46.29 10.16 -26.88
C PHE A 14 -44.80 10.41 -26.59
N THR A 15 -44.50 11.48 -25.87
CA THR A 15 -43.14 11.75 -25.41
C THR A 15 -42.87 10.81 -24.24
N LEU A 16 -42.30 9.64 -24.54
CA LEU A 16 -41.74 8.75 -23.54
C LEU A 16 -40.47 9.42 -23.02
N ALA A 17 -40.58 10.13 -21.90
CA ALA A 17 -39.42 10.54 -21.13
C ALA A 17 -38.80 9.28 -20.52
N LEU A 18 -37.81 8.72 -21.20
CA LEU A 18 -36.94 7.69 -20.65
C LEU A 18 -36.07 8.40 -19.60
N LEU A 19 -36.54 8.42 -18.35
CA LEU A 19 -35.69 8.69 -17.20
C LEU A 19 -34.72 7.51 -17.11
N ALA A 20 -33.49 7.70 -17.60
CA ALA A 20 -32.38 6.81 -17.31
C ALA A 20 -32.14 6.88 -15.79
N ALA A 21 -32.67 5.89 -15.07
CA ALA A 21 -32.17 5.57 -13.75
C ALA A 21 -30.69 5.17 -13.90
N PRO A 22 -29.80 5.52 -12.97
CA PRO A 22 -28.53 4.81 -12.87
C PRO A 22 -28.86 3.33 -12.72
N ALA A 23 -28.21 2.48 -13.52
CA ALA A 23 -28.30 1.04 -13.37
C ALA A 23 -27.93 0.70 -11.92
N ALA A 24 -28.95 0.42 -11.11
CA ALA A 24 -28.77 -0.33 -9.88
C ALA A 24 -28.46 -1.75 -10.37
N GLY A 25 -27.17 -2.08 -10.40
CA GLY A 25 -26.70 -3.42 -10.76
C GLY A 25 -27.49 -4.44 -9.93
N ALA A 26 -28.16 -5.35 -10.61
CA ALA A 26 -28.91 -6.40 -9.95
C ALA A 26 -27.91 -7.30 -9.22
N GLN A 27 -28.10 -7.46 -7.92
CA GLN A 27 -27.37 -8.45 -7.13
C GLN A 27 -27.81 -9.82 -7.61
N THR A 28 -26.90 -10.59 -8.19
CA THR A 28 -27.11 -12.03 -8.35
C THR A 28 -26.52 -12.68 -7.11
N GLU A 29 -27.39 -13.14 -6.21
CA GLU A 29 -26.98 -14.01 -5.10
C GLU A 29 -26.61 -15.36 -5.71
N ALA A 30 -25.31 -15.64 -5.82
CA ALA A 30 -24.83 -16.97 -6.16
C ALA A 30 -25.22 -17.93 -5.03
N ASN A 31 -25.32 -19.23 -5.35
CA ASN A 31 -25.89 -20.26 -4.47
C ASN A 31 -25.30 -20.23 -3.03
N GLY A 32 -25.97 -19.51 -2.13
CA GLY A 32 -25.63 -19.40 -0.70
C GLY A 32 -24.83 -18.14 -0.36
N ASN A 33 -25.49 -17.04 0.02
CA ASN A 33 -24.93 -15.81 0.64
C ASN A 33 -23.68 -15.17 0.01
N GLU A 34 -23.14 -15.66 -1.09
CA GLU A 34 -21.96 -15.12 -1.77
C GLU A 34 -22.36 -14.00 -2.73
N THR A 35 -21.68 -12.88 -2.58
CA THR A 35 -21.76 -11.69 -3.42
C THR A 35 -20.62 -11.73 -4.44
N VAL A 36 -20.98 -11.55 -5.73
CA VAL A 36 -20.00 -11.31 -6.79
C VAL A 36 -19.97 -9.83 -7.14
N VAL A 37 -18.80 -9.21 -7.03
CA VAL A 37 -18.59 -7.82 -7.43
C VAL A 37 -17.50 -7.76 -8.48
N GLY A 38 -17.85 -7.20 -9.65
CA GLY A 38 -16.94 -7.13 -10.79
C GLY A 38 -16.55 -5.73 -11.20
N ALA A 39 -15.42 -5.64 -11.87
CA ALA A 39 -15.00 -4.45 -12.58
C ALA A 39 -14.31 -4.80 -13.91
N GLU A 40 -14.44 -3.91 -14.88
CA GLU A 40 -13.66 -3.93 -16.11
C GLU A 40 -12.26 -3.36 -15.85
N ILE A 41 -11.24 -4.07 -16.33
CA ILE A 41 -9.84 -3.63 -16.36
C ILE A 41 -9.54 -2.96 -17.72
N GLY A 42 -10.00 -3.55 -18.83
CA GLY A 42 -9.90 -3.00 -20.19
C GLY A 42 -9.43 -3.99 -21.28
N THR A 43 -9.23 -3.52 -22.51
CA THR A 43 -9.01 -4.37 -23.72
C THR A 43 -7.56 -4.56 -24.15
N ASN A 44 -6.59 -3.93 -23.49
CA ASN A 44 -5.16 -4.01 -23.83
C ASN A 44 -4.31 -4.13 -22.57
N VAL A 45 -4.68 -5.08 -21.71
CA VAL A 45 -4.04 -5.33 -20.42
C VAL A 45 -3.02 -6.46 -20.59
N SER A 46 -1.81 -6.28 -20.06
CA SER A 46 -0.83 -7.37 -19.99
C SER A 46 -1.14 -8.31 -18.84
N ASP A 47 -0.72 -9.58 -18.93
CA ASP A 47 -0.87 -10.55 -17.85
C ASP A 47 -0.32 -10.00 -16.52
N GLY A 48 0.87 -9.39 -16.55
CA GLY A 48 1.44 -8.76 -15.34
C GLY A 48 0.63 -7.59 -14.78
N THR A 49 -0.16 -6.88 -15.60
CA THR A 49 -1.09 -5.85 -15.08
C THR A 49 -2.28 -6.51 -14.38
N ALA A 50 -2.82 -7.58 -14.95
CA ALA A 50 -3.93 -8.34 -14.35
C ALA A 50 -3.50 -9.02 -13.04
N GLU A 51 -2.31 -9.63 -13.00
CA GLU A 51 -1.71 -10.23 -11.80
C GLU A 51 -1.55 -9.20 -10.68
N THR A 52 -1.05 -8.00 -10.99
CA THR A 52 -0.94 -6.91 -10.00
C THR A 52 -2.31 -6.46 -9.51
N VAL A 53 -3.33 -6.41 -10.36
CA VAL A 53 -4.72 -6.10 -9.92
C VAL A 53 -5.22 -7.15 -8.92
N VAL A 54 -5.01 -8.44 -9.20
CA VAL A 54 -5.38 -9.52 -8.26
C VAL A 54 -4.66 -9.35 -6.93
N ALA A 55 -3.33 -9.24 -6.95
CA ALA A 55 -2.52 -9.15 -5.73
C ALA A 55 -2.90 -7.94 -4.85
N VAL A 56 -3.17 -6.78 -5.46
CA VAL A 56 -3.60 -5.58 -4.74
C VAL A 56 -5.00 -5.76 -4.13
N LEU A 57 -5.94 -6.36 -4.85
CA LEU A 57 -7.29 -6.57 -4.34
C LEU A 57 -7.33 -7.63 -3.24
N GLU A 58 -6.58 -8.73 -3.37
CA GLU A 58 -6.42 -9.73 -2.31
C GLU A 58 -5.85 -9.09 -1.04
N ALA A 59 -4.76 -8.33 -1.16
CA ALA A 59 -4.17 -7.63 -0.01
C ALA A 59 -5.16 -6.65 0.67
N ARG A 60 -6.06 -6.04 -0.09
CA ARG A 60 -7.11 -5.15 0.45
C ARG A 60 -8.22 -5.91 1.16
N LEU A 61 -8.62 -7.06 0.64
CA LEU A 61 -9.59 -7.94 1.31
C LEU A 61 -9.02 -8.43 2.63
N ASP A 62 -7.76 -8.89 2.63
CA ASP A 62 -7.05 -9.31 3.85
C ASP A 62 -6.96 -8.18 4.89
N GLU A 63 -6.56 -6.97 4.47
CA GLU A 63 -6.48 -5.80 5.35
C GLU A 63 -7.86 -5.38 5.89
N ALA A 64 -8.93 -5.64 5.14
CA ALA A 64 -10.30 -5.41 5.56
C ALA A 64 -10.88 -6.58 6.39
N ALA A 65 -10.12 -7.67 6.57
CA ALA A 65 -10.57 -8.93 7.16
C ALA A 65 -11.84 -9.49 6.48
N ILE A 66 -11.85 -9.43 5.14
CA ILE A 66 -12.91 -9.97 4.29
C ILE A 66 -12.37 -11.23 3.63
N ASP A 67 -13.00 -12.37 3.92
CA ASP A 67 -12.70 -13.61 3.21
C ASP A 67 -13.28 -13.52 1.78
N GLY A 68 -12.43 -13.73 0.78
CA GLY A 68 -12.88 -13.66 -0.62
C GLY A 68 -11.85 -14.20 -1.61
N HIS A 69 -12.34 -14.49 -2.80
CA HIS A 69 -11.53 -14.93 -3.94
C HIS A 69 -11.53 -13.85 -5.01
N VAL A 70 -10.35 -13.54 -5.56
CA VAL A 70 -10.20 -12.57 -6.65
C VAL A 70 -9.78 -13.32 -7.91
N GLU A 71 -10.51 -13.13 -9.00
CA GLU A 71 -10.25 -13.80 -10.27
C GLU A 71 -10.26 -12.81 -11.42
N THR A 72 -9.31 -12.93 -12.35
CA THR A 72 -9.34 -12.18 -13.61
C THR A 72 -9.79 -13.07 -14.76
N VAL A 73 -10.73 -12.58 -15.57
CA VAL A 73 -11.27 -13.33 -16.70
C VAL A 73 -11.33 -12.42 -17.92
N THR A 74 -10.96 -12.96 -19.08
CA THR A 74 -11.07 -12.26 -20.36
C THR A 74 -12.32 -12.70 -21.11
N ALA A 75 -13.16 -11.75 -21.49
CA ALA A 75 -14.35 -11.99 -22.31
C ALA A 75 -14.46 -10.93 -23.42
N ASN A 76 -14.61 -11.37 -24.67
CA ASN A 76 -14.67 -10.49 -25.85
C ASN A 76 -13.49 -9.49 -25.93
N GLU A 77 -12.27 -9.98 -25.71
CA GLU A 77 -11.04 -9.17 -25.72
C GLU A 77 -10.93 -8.13 -24.58
N THR A 78 -11.91 -8.10 -23.66
CA THR A 78 -11.88 -7.25 -22.45
C THR A 78 -11.51 -8.09 -21.22
N TRP A 79 -10.58 -7.58 -20.42
CA TRP A 79 -10.23 -8.11 -19.11
C TRP A 79 -11.19 -7.59 -18.04
N TYR A 80 -11.67 -8.50 -17.22
CA TYR A 80 -12.49 -8.23 -16.04
C TYR A 80 -11.78 -8.79 -14.81
N VAL A 81 -12.05 -8.18 -13.65
CA VAL A 81 -11.77 -8.76 -12.34
C VAL A 81 -13.08 -8.98 -11.61
N ALA A 82 -13.19 -10.11 -10.93
CA ALA A 82 -14.33 -10.48 -10.11
C ALA A 82 -13.84 -10.80 -8.69
N VAL A 83 -14.54 -10.26 -7.70
CA VAL A 83 -14.36 -10.59 -6.29
C VAL A 83 -15.58 -11.38 -5.85
N VAL A 84 -15.36 -12.61 -5.39
CA VAL A 84 -16.39 -13.48 -4.82
C VAL A 84 -16.18 -13.52 -3.30
N THR A 85 -17.16 -13.11 -2.52
CA THR A 85 -17.03 -12.97 -1.06
C THR A 85 -18.40 -13.02 -0.40
N ASP A 86 -18.47 -13.28 0.90
CA ASP A 86 -19.69 -13.15 1.70
C ASP A 86 -19.99 -11.69 2.12
N ALA A 87 -19.07 -10.76 1.87
CA ALA A 87 -19.25 -9.35 2.17
C ALA A 87 -20.21 -8.65 1.20
N ASP A 88 -20.97 -7.68 1.73
CA ASP A 88 -21.88 -6.87 0.94
C ASP A 88 -21.15 -6.06 -0.14
N ARG A 89 -21.82 -5.87 -1.28
CA ARG A 89 -21.30 -5.08 -2.41
C ARG A 89 -20.85 -3.68 -2.01
N ASP A 90 -21.55 -3.01 -1.10
CA ASP A 90 -21.21 -1.66 -0.63
C ASP A 90 -19.87 -1.62 0.14
N THR A 91 -19.43 -2.75 0.68
CA THR A 91 -18.12 -2.91 1.33
C THR A 91 -17.01 -3.17 0.31
N VAL A 92 -17.29 -3.95 -0.74
CA VAL A 92 -16.29 -4.37 -1.74
C VAL A 92 -16.06 -3.31 -2.82
N VAL A 93 -17.11 -2.62 -3.27
CA VAL A 93 -17.03 -1.60 -4.33
C VAL A 93 -15.99 -0.51 -4.05
N PRO A 94 -15.88 0.05 -2.82
CA PRO A 94 -14.80 0.97 -2.48
C PRO A 94 -13.40 0.41 -2.71
N LEU A 95 -13.17 -0.89 -2.44
CA LEU A 95 -11.88 -1.54 -2.63
C LEU A 95 -11.48 -1.63 -4.10
N LEU A 96 -12.45 -1.79 -5.01
CA LEU A 96 -12.23 -1.80 -6.46
C LEU A 96 -12.03 -0.39 -7.03
N ARG A 97 -12.67 0.62 -6.43
CA ARG A 97 -12.64 2.00 -6.94
C ARG A 97 -11.42 2.81 -6.46
N ASP A 98 -10.94 2.56 -5.25
CA ASP A 98 -9.78 3.26 -4.71
C ASP A 98 -8.55 2.85 -5.51
N ARG A 99 -7.91 3.75 -6.26
CA ARG A 99 -6.71 3.36 -7.01
C ARG A 99 -5.53 3.28 -6.04
N GLY A 100 -5.49 4.14 -5.03
CA GLY A 100 -4.51 4.06 -3.95
C GLY A 100 -3.10 4.45 -4.40
N ARG A 101 -2.99 5.34 -5.41
CA ARG A 101 -1.69 5.85 -5.84
C ARG A 101 -1.20 6.90 -4.86
N ILE A 102 -0.11 6.61 -4.19
CA ILE A 102 0.60 7.52 -3.30
C ILE A 102 1.89 7.97 -3.99
N GLU A 103 2.09 9.27 -4.02
CA GLU A 103 3.29 9.89 -4.57
C GLU A 103 3.87 10.87 -3.55
N ILE A 104 5.20 10.88 -3.41
CA ILE A 104 5.92 11.96 -2.74
C ILE A 104 6.42 12.91 -3.80
N VAL A 105 5.87 14.12 -3.83
CA VAL A 105 6.19 15.14 -4.84
C VAL A 105 6.96 16.28 -4.19
N ALA A 106 8.14 16.59 -4.72
CA ALA A 106 8.90 17.77 -4.32
C ALA A 106 8.48 18.98 -5.15
N ARG A 107 8.15 20.08 -4.47
CA ARG A 107 7.99 21.41 -5.05
C ARG A 107 9.05 22.35 -4.51
N TYR A 108 9.79 23.03 -5.39
CA TYR A 108 10.92 23.85 -4.97
C TYR A 108 11.22 25.02 -5.93
N PRO A 109 11.82 26.11 -5.42
CA PRO A 109 12.20 27.25 -6.25
C PRO A 109 13.42 26.95 -7.11
N VAL A 110 13.40 27.46 -8.34
CA VAL A 110 14.54 27.48 -9.26
C VAL A 110 14.73 28.91 -9.74
N GLN A 111 15.96 29.41 -9.65
CA GLN A 111 16.30 30.74 -10.16
C GLN A 111 16.53 30.69 -11.67
N GLY A 112 15.87 31.58 -12.41
CA GLY A 112 16.04 31.71 -13.86
C GLY A 112 15.75 33.12 -14.35
N ASN A 113 16.66 33.70 -15.13
CA ASN A 113 16.52 35.03 -15.74
C ASN A 113 16.12 36.15 -14.76
N GLY A 114 16.63 36.10 -13.52
CA GLY A 114 16.32 37.10 -12.48
C GLY A 114 14.95 36.96 -11.81
N SER A 115 14.23 35.86 -12.08
CA SER A 115 12.96 35.52 -11.43
C SER A 115 13.03 34.13 -10.81
N THR A 116 12.25 33.90 -9.76
CA THR A 116 12.04 32.57 -9.18
C THR A 116 10.86 31.91 -9.88
N VAL A 117 11.04 30.67 -10.34
CA VAL A 117 9.98 29.80 -10.84
C VAL A 117 9.95 28.53 -9.99
N TYR A 118 8.78 27.90 -9.84
CA TYR A 118 8.67 26.66 -9.08
C TYR A 118 8.67 25.45 -10.01
N ARG A 119 9.35 24.39 -9.58
CA ARG A 119 9.35 23.07 -10.23
C ARG A 119 8.68 22.06 -9.32
N GLU A 120 8.06 21.06 -9.93
CA GLU A 120 7.46 19.91 -9.27
C GLU A 120 8.05 18.63 -9.86
N GLU A 121 8.38 17.67 -9.01
CA GLU A 121 8.97 16.39 -9.37
C GLU A 121 8.49 15.28 -8.44
N THR A 122 7.97 14.18 -8.99
CA THR A 122 7.67 12.98 -8.22
C THR A 122 8.98 12.29 -7.85
N LEU A 123 9.20 12.11 -6.55
CA LEU A 123 10.41 11.51 -6.00
C LEU A 123 10.24 10.05 -5.58
N LEU A 124 9.05 9.68 -5.10
CA LEU A 124 8.70 8.32 -4.68
C LEU A 124 7.26 8.00 -5.08
N THR A 125 7.00 6.72 -5.31
CA THR A 125 5.71 6.11 -5.59
C THR A 125 5.49 4.89 -4.70
N ASN A 126 4.31 4.24 -4.73
CA ASN A 126 4.03 3.05 -3.92
C ASN A 126 5.11 1.95 -4.05
N ASP A 127 5.63 1.74 -5.26
CA ASP A 127 6.56 0.64 -5.57
C ASP A 127 7.94 0.83 -4.94
N ASP A 128 8.27 2.06 -4.54
CA ASP A 128 9.55 2.37 -3.89
C ASP A 128 9.57 1.97 -2.41
N PHE A 129 8.41 1.65 -1.80
CA PHE A 129 8.31 1.29 -0.39
C PHE A 129 8.44 -0.23 -0.20
N THR A 130 9.35 -0.64 0.69
CA THR A 130 9.60 -2.06 1.00
C THR A 130 8.99 -2.51 2.32
N ASN A 131 8.86 -1.59 3.27
CA ASN A 131 8.23 -1.86 4.56
C ASN A 131 7.43 -0.65 5.00
N VAL A 132 6.18 -0.86 5.38
CA VAL A 132 5.27 0.20 5.81
C VAL A 132 4.66 -0.25 7.13
N GLY A 133 4.96 0.48 8.19
CA GLY A 133 4.40 0.18 9.50
C GLY A 133 2.97 0.70 9.67
N PRO A 134 2.31 0.33 10.78
CA PRO A 134 1.00 0.86 11.11
C PRO A 134 1.09 2.36 11.40
N ALA A 135 -0.01 3.06 11.17
CA ALA A 135 -0.16 4.45 11.60
C ALA A 135 0.05 4.58 13.12
N ARG A 136 0.71 5.65 13.53
CA ARG A 136 1.02 5.96 14.93
C ARG A 136 0.58 7.37 15.25
N ALA A 137 0.11 7.57 16.48
CA ALA A 137 -0.01 8.91 17.03
C ALA A 137 1.38 9.58 17.08
N GLY A 138 1.38 10.91 16.98
CA GLY A 138 2.61 11.68 17.16
C GLY A 138 3.23 11.42 18.53
N SER A 139 4.54 11.26 18.56
CA SER A 139 5.32 11.05 19.79
C SER A 139 6.74 11.59 19.63
N GLY A 140 7.34 12.02 20.74
CA GLY A 140 8.69 12.60 20.72
C GLY A 140 8.77 13.88 19.89
N GLY A 141 9.76 13.95 18.99
CA GLY A 141 10.04 15.11 18.13
C GLY A 141 9.02 15.35 17.02
N VAL A 142 8.17 14.36 16.69
CA VAL A 142 7.12 14.47 15.66
C VAL A 142 5.76 14.43 16.34
N ARG A 143 5.05 15.56 16.33
CA ARG A 143 3.78 15.71 17.07
C ARG A 143 2.56 15.31 16.26
N GLN A 144 2.71 15.22 14.94
CA GLN A 144 1.68 14.82 14.00
C GLN A 144 1.53 13.30 13.96
N PRO A 145 0.32 12.78 13.66
CA PRO A 145 0.16 11.38 13.25
C PRO A 145 1.13 11.02 12.12
N GLN A 146 1.67 9.81 12.17
CA GLN A 146 2.76 9.41 11.28
C GLN A 146 2.69 7.94 10.88
N VAL A 147 3.24 7.63 9.71
CA VAL A 147 3.42 6.29 9.18
C VAL A 147 4.93 6.06 9.01
N PRO A 148 5.55 5.15 9.78
CA PRO A 148 6.94 4.78 9.55
C PRO A 148 7.02 3.94 8.28
N ALA A 149 7.98 4.25 7.42
CA ALA A 149 8.19 3.56 6.16
C ALA A 149 9.68 3.39 5.87
N THR A 150 10.00 2.33 5.14
CA THR A 150 11.32 2.06 4.59
C THR A 150 11.18 1.97 3.08
N ILE A 151 12.08 2.63 2.36
CA ILE A 151 12.13 2.58 0.90
C ILE A 151 13.25 1.66 0.42
N GLU A 152 13.11 1.17 -0.80
CA GLU A 152 14.09 0.33 -1.49
C GLU A 152 15.44 1.08 -1.61
N GLU A 153 16.56 0.38 -1.49
CA GLU A 153 17.90 1.01 -1.41
C GLU A 153 18.23 1.82 -2.68
N GLY A 154 17.84 1.32 -3.87
CA GLY A 154 17.94 2.05 -5.12
C GLY A 154 17.17 3.35 -5.11
N ALA A 155 15.88 3.28 -4.75
CA ALA A 155 15.01 4.45 -4.59
C ALA A 155 15.55 5.43 -3.54
N ALA A 156 16.09 4.95 -2.42
CA ALA A 156 16.64 5.78 -1.35
C ALA A 156 17.84 6.63 -1.80
N ARG A 157 18.73 6.05 -2.59
CA ARG A 157 19.86 6.77 -3.19
C ARG A 157 19.38 7.89 -4.10
N ASN A 158 18.45 7.58 -5.01
CA ASN A 158 17.90 8.57 -5.93
C ASN A 158 17.16 9.69 -5.17
N TYR A 159 16.33 9.32 -4.19
CA TYR A 159 15.59 10.24 -3.34
C TYR A 159 16.49 11.23 -2.61
N SER A 160 17.49 10.71 -1.88
CA SER A 160 18.41 11.53 -1.10
C SER A 160 19.31 12.39 -1.98
N GLN A 161 19.83 11.86 -3.09
CA GLN A 161 20.61 12.65 -4.05
C GLN A 161 19.77 13.79 -4.63
N ARG A 162 18.51 13.50 -5.02
CA ARG A 162 17.66 14.51 -5.64
C ARG A 162 17.32 15.65 -4.68
N LEU A 163 17.04 15.33 -3.42
CA LEU A 163 16.79 16.33 -2.39
C LEU A 163 18.01 17.20 -2.09
N GLN A 164 19.22 16.63 -2.11
CA GLN A 164 20.47 17.38 -1.98
C GLN A 164 20.67 18.32 -3.16
N GLU A 165 20.59 17.81 -4.39
CA GLU A 165 20.81 18.59 -5.62
C GLU A 165 19.82 19.75 -5.78
N THR A 166 18.61 19.57 -5.29
CA THR A 166 17.56 20.58 -5.38
C THR A 166 17.59 21.57 -4.22
N GLY A 167 18.38 21.33 -3.17
CA GLY A 167 18.56 22.23 -2.03
C GLY A 167 17.61 21.98 -0.86
N PHE A 168 16.87 20.87 -0.84
CA PHE A 168 15.99 20.53 0.30
C PHE A 168 16.77 20.30 1.60
N THR A 169 17.99 19.76 1.51
CA THR A 169 18.83 19.46 2.68
C THR A 169 19.66 20.66 3.16
N GLU A 170 19.46 21.83 2.55
CA GLU A 170 20.09 23.10 2.92
C GLU A 170 19.01 24.17 3.13
N ASP A 171 18.77 25.02 2.11
CA ASP A 171 17.79 26.12 2.14
C ASP A 171 16.33 25.65 2.33
N GLY A 172 16.05 24.37 2.03
CA GLY A 172 14.72 23.79 2.16
C GLY A 172 14.33 23.31 3.56
N ILE A 173 15.26 23.29 4.51
CA ILE A 173 14.96 22.87 5.89
C ILE A 173 13.96 23.86 6.51
N GLY A 174 12.81 23.35 6.96
CA GLY A 174 11.75 24.15 7.56
C GLY A 174 11.11 25.20 6.64
N SER A 175 11.28 25.08 5.31
CA SER A 175 10.91 26.12 4.34
C SER A 175 9.47 26.03 3.83
N CYS A 176 8.79 24.89 4.01
CA CYS A 176 7.43 24.71 3.51
C CYS A 176 6.42 25.48 4.38
N PRO A 177 5.56 26.33 3.78
CA PRO A 177 4.51 27.05 4.49
C PRO A 177 3.50 26.12 5.16
N PRO A 178 2.95 26.47 6.33
CA PRO A 178 2.00 25.62 7.06
C PRO A 178 0.71 25.25 6.33
N ASP A 179 0.27 26.08 5.36
CA ASP A 179 -0.98 25.89 4.59
C ASP A 179 -0.70 25.44 3.14
N ALA A 180 0.50 24.96 2.84
CA ALA A 180 0.91 24.59 1.49
C ALA A 180 0.09 23.41 0.90
N ASP A 181 -0.52 22.59 1.74
CA ASP A 181 -1.45 21.54 1.35
C ASP A 181 -2.80 22.10 0.84
N ARG A 182 -3.22 23.26 1.35
CA ARG A 182 -4.50 23.92 0.98
C ARG A 182 -4.40 24.74 -0.31
N ASP A 183 -3.21 25.24 -0.62
CA ASP A 183 -2.92 25.97 -1.86
C ASP A 183 -1.57 25.53 -2.45
N PRO A 184 -1.45 24.27 -2.91
CA PRO A 184 -0.18 23.69 -3.34
C PRO A 184 0.39 24.38 -4.56
N HIS A 185 -0.46 24.89 -5.45
CA HIS A 185 -0.03 25.56 -6.67
C HIS A 185 0.58 26.94 -6.45
N ASN A 186 0.32 27.58 -5.30
CA ASN A 186 0.91 28.86 -4.92
C ASN A 186 1.88 28.74 -3.73
N ALA A 187 2.10 27.52 -3.22
CA ALA A 187 3.06 27.26 -2.16
C ALA A 187 4.46 27.77 -2.56
N SER A 188 4.99 28.67 -1.74
CA SER A 188 6.36 29.18 -1.84
C SER A 188 7.34 28.30 -1.04
N GLY A 189 8.63 28.34 -1.35
CA GLY A 189 9.64 27.55 -0.64
C GLY A 189 9.74 26.09 -1.08
N TYR A 190 10.31 25.25 -0.21
CA TYR A 190 10.57 23.83 -0.48
C TYR A 190 9.57 22.96 0.24
N CYS A 191 8.69 22.29 -0.50
CA CYS A 191 7.62 21.44 0.04
C CYS A 191 7.72 20.02 -0.48
N LEU A 192 7.59 19.05 0.43
CA LEU A 192 7.36 17.65 0.12
C LEU A 192 5.87 17.37 0.31
N PHE A 193 5.18 17.10 -0.79
CA PHE A 193 3.76 16.76 -0.77
C PHE A 193 3.58 15.26 -0.72
N THR A 194 2.67 14.80 0.13
CA THR A 194 2.06 13.47 -0.01
C THR A 194 0.80 13.64 -0.86
N VAL A 195 0.84 13.06 -2.06
CA VAL A 195 -0.23 13.11 -3.04
C VAL A 195 -0.93 11.75 -3.07
N ASP A 196 -2.25 11.77 -2.99
CA ASP A 196 -3.11 10.59 -2.97
C ASP A 196 -4.09 10.70 -4.13
N ASP A 197 -3.93 9.81 -5.11
CA ASP A 197 -4.68 9.79 -6.37
C ASP A 197 -4.72 11.13 -7.13
N GLY A 198 -3.68 11.94 -6.96
CA GLY A 198 -3.53 13.25 -7.61
C GLY A 198 -3.97 14.43 -6.75
N GLU A 199 -4.45 14.19 -5.53
CA GLU A 199 -4.81 15.22 -4.57
C GLU A 199 -3.73 15.36 -3.49
N VAL A 200 -3.25 16.58 -3.25
CA VAL A 200 -2.33 16.85 -2.13
C VAL A 200 -3.08 16.66 -0.80
N ARG A 201 -2.62 15.72 0.02
CA ARG A 201 -3.20 15.44 1.34
C ARG A 201 -2.40 16.01 2.50
N TYR A 202 -1.10 16.22 2.27
CA TYR A 202 -0.20 16.75 3.28
C TYR A 202 0.99 17.44 2.64
N ALA A 203 1.50 18.47 3.32
CA ALA A 203 2.71 19.18 2.94
C ALA A 203 3.69 19.20 4.11
N ALA A 204 4.93 18.83 3.85
CA ALA A 204 6.00 18.77 4.84
C ALA A 204 7.18 19.64 4.41
N SER A 205 7.88 20.19 5.40
CA SER A 205 9.25 20.68 5.22
C SER A 205 10.24 19.53 5.39
N MET A 206 11.44 19.69 4.81
CA MET A 206 12.57 18.86 5.20
C MET A 206 12.93 19.11 6.68
N GLY A 207 13.12 18.03 7.44
CA GLY A 207 13.60 18.08 8.82
C GLY A 207 15.13 18.17 8.87
N SER A 208 15.67 18.85 9.89
CA SER A 208 17.12 19.01 10.06
C SER A 208 17.87 17.69 10.16
N ASP A 209 17.31 16.74 10.92
CA ASP A 209 17.98 15.48 11.22
C ASP A 209 18.04 14.60 9.96
N LEU A 210 16.91 14.51 9.23
CA LEU A 210 16.86 13.78 7.97
C LEU A 210 17.77 14.40 6.90
N ALA A 211 17.81 15.74 6.81
CA ALA A 211 18.73 16.44 5.92
C ALA A 211 20.19 16.13 6.24
N GLN A 212 20.55 16.12 7.53
CA GLN A 212 21.91 15.77 7.96
C GLN A 212 22.26 14.33 7.57
N THR A 213 21.40 13.36 7.87
CA THR A 213 21.61 11.95 7.52
C THR A 213 21.75 11.74 6.01
N MET A 214 21.02 12.51 5.18
CA MET A 214 21.19 12.49 3.72
C MET A 214 22.52 13.08 3.27
N ASN A 215 22.92 14.24 3.82
CA ASN A 215 24.18 14.92 3.49
C ASN A 215 25.41 14.08 3.90
N GLU A 216 25.30 13.29 4.97
CA GLU A 216 26.35 12.37 5.43
C GLU A 216 26.36 11.04 4.64
N GLY A 217 25.37 10.81 3.78
CA GLY A 217 25.21 9.60 2.97
C GLY A 217 24.69 8.38 3.74
N GLU A 218 24.31 8.56 5.01
CA GLU A 218 23.86 7.48 5.90
C GLU A 218 22.43 7.01 5.58
N PHE A 219 21.59 7.89 5.02
CA PHE A 219 20.19 7.58 4.74
C PHE A 219 20.03 6.43 3.75
N ALA A 220 20.92 6.32 2.76
CA ALA A 220 20.85 5.23 1.79
C ALA A 220 21.14 3.85 2.41
N ALA A 221 21.86 3.81 3.55
CA ALA A 221 22.21 2.56 4.23
C ALA A 221 21.11 2.08 5.19
N ASP A 222 20.33 3.00 5.77
CA ASP A 222 19.11 2.72 6.53
C ASP A 222 18.00 3.68 6.08
N PRO A 223 17.28 3.33 5.00
CA PRO A 223 16.34 4.24 4.33
C PRO A 223 14.97 4.27 5.01
N SER A 224 14.99 4.39 6.34
CA SER A 224 13.82 4.45 7.19
C SER A 224 13.45 5.90 7.49
N PHE A 225 12.19 6.26 7.33
CA PHE A 225 11.69 7.60 7.67
C PHE A 225 10.22 7.56 8.14
N VAL A 226 9.71 8.72 8.53
CA VAL A 226 8.32 8.89 8.95
C VAL A 226 7.60 9.84 8.00
N MET A 227 6.47 9.38 7.47
CA MET A 227 5.53 10.18 6.71
C MET A 227 4.49 10.74 7.66
N THR A 228 4.45 12.06 7.84
CA THR A 228 3.46 12.72 8.68
C THR A 228 2.14 12.95 7.94
N ALA A 229 1.04 13.00 8.69
CA ALA A 229 -0.30 13.26 8.18
C ALA A 229 -1.00 14.33 9.02
N GLU A 230 -2.06 14.92 8.48
CA GLU A 230 -2.86 15.92 9.20
C GLU A 230 -3.54 15.33 10.43
N ASN A 231 -4.07 14.11 10.33
CA ASN A 231 -4.81 13.45 11.39
C ASN A 231 -4.64 11.91 11.33
N MET A 232 -5.08 11.22 12.38
CA MET A 232 -4.89 9.77 12.52
C MET A 232 -5.62 8.99 11.41
N SER A 233 -6.81 9.44 11.00
CA SER A 233 -7.56 8.78 9.92
C SER A 233 -6.82 8.85 8.58
N VAL A 234 -6.18 9.98 8.29
CA VAL A 234 -5.32 10.12 7.09
C VAL A 234 -4.09 9.22 7.19
N ALA A 235 -3.44 9.16 8.36
CA ALA A 235 -2.28 8.27 8.57
C ALA A 235 -2.67 6.78 8.43
N GLU A 236 -3.81 6.37 8.95
CA GLU A 236 -4.32 5.00 8.84
C GLU A 236 -4.64 4.63 7.39
N ARG A 237 -5.29 5.53 6.64
CA ARG A 237 -5.53 5.30 5.21
C ARG A 237 -4.20 5.19 4.45
N LEU A 238 -3.27 6.11 4.70
CA LEU A 238 -1.95 6.09 4.07
C LEU A 238 -1.21 4.79 4.34
N SER A 239 -1.17 4.34 5.60
CA SER A 239 -0.54 3.08 6.01
C SER A 239 -1.18 1.85 5.35
N ARG A 240 -2.52 1.82 5.23
CA ARG A 240 -3.22 0.73 4.51
C ARG A 240 -2.87 0.72 3.03
N VAL A 241 -3.07 1.85 2.36
CA VAL A 241 -2.87 1.99 0.91
C VAL A 241 -1.43 1.65 0.51
N LEU A 242 -0.44 2.14 1.26
CA LEU A 242 0.96 1.83 1.00
C LEU A 242 1.30 0.35 1.21
N ARG A 243 0.66 -0.34 2.18
CA ARG A 243 0.86 -1.79 2.40
C ARG A 243 0.20 -2.66 1.34
N THR A 244 -0.98 -2.26 0.87
CA THR A 244 -1.74 -3.03 -0.13
C THR A 244 -1.33 -2.72 -1.57
N GLY A 245 -0.55 -1.66 -1.78
CA GLY A 245 -0.16 -1.20 -3.12
C GLY A 245 -1.27 -0.42 -3.84
N ALA A 246 -0.91 0.06 -5.03
CA ALA A 246 -1.78 0.81 -5.91
C ALA A 246 -2.28 -0.05 -7.07
N LEU A 247 -3.53 0.16 -7.49
CA LEU A 247 -4.01 -0.43 -8.72
C LEU A 247 -3.27 0.19 -9.92
N PRO A 248 -2.71 -0.64 -10.83
CA PRO A 248 -1.93 -0.15 -11.96
C PRO A 248 -2.81 0.60 -12.97
N VAL A 249 -4.11 0.31 -12.97
CA VAL A 249 -5.12 0.97 -13.81
C VAL A 249 -6.37 1.27 -12.99
N ALA A 250 -7.14 2.26 -13.42
CA ALA A 250 -8.45 2.52 -12.82
C ALA A 250 -9.44 1.43 -13.26
N LEU A 251 -10.15 0.85 -12.29
CA LEU A 251 -11.15 -0.18 -12.56
C LEU A 251 -12.54 0.45 -12.71
N THR A 252 -13.32 -0.03 -13.67
CA THR A 252 -14.71 0.41 -13.86
C THR A 252 -15.66 -0.65 -13.30
N VAL A 253 -16.18 -0.41 -12.08
CA VAL A 253 -17.17 -1.30 -11.46
C VAL A 253 -18.40 -1.40 -12.35
N THR A 254 -18.73 -2.63 -12.75
CA THR A 254 -19.79 -2.94 -13.70
C THR A 254 -20.47 -4.25 -13.31
N ASP A 255 -21.60 -4.54 -13.95
CA ASP A 255 -22.13 -5.90 -13.97
C ASP A 255 -21.26 -6.76 -14.90
N LEU A 256 -20.95 -7.98 -14.47
CA LEU A 256 -20.11 -8.90 -15.21
C LEU A 256 -20.91 -9.60 -16.31
N PRO A 257 -20.29 -9.95 -17.45
CA PRO A 257 -20.88 -10.92 -18.37
C PRO A 257 -21.13 -12.25 -17.63
N GLU A 258 -22.26 -12.92 -17.91
CA GLU A 258 -22.63 -14.20 -17.24
C GLU A 258 -21.50 -15.26 -17.31
N SER A 259 -20.76 -15.30 -18.43
CA SER A 259 -19.63 -16.22 -18.59
C SER A 259 -18.47 -15.91 -17.64
N VAL A 260 -18.23 -14.63 -17.34
CA VAL A 260 -17.20 -14.18 -16.40
C VAL A 260 -17.62 -14.51 -14.98
N GLU A 261 -18.87 -14.19 -14.63
CA GLU A 261 -19.43 -14.47 -13.31
C GLU A 261 -19.38 -15.97 -12.99
N GLN A 262 -19.84 -16.83 -13.91
CA GLN A 262 -19.81 -18.28 -13.71
C GLN A 262 -18.39 -18.83 -13.57
N THR A 263 -17.42 -18.25 -14.30
CA THR A 263 -16.01 -18.64 -14.20
C THR A 263 -15.44 -18.29 -12.83
N ALA A 264 -15.70 -17.07 -12.35
CA ALA A 264 -15.24 -16.61 -11.04
C ALA A 264 -15.82 -17.46 -9.89
N LEU A 265 -17.12 -17.78 -9.95
CA LEU A 265 -17.76 -18.65 -8.97
C LEU A 265 -17.14 -20.05 -8.96
N SER A 266 -16.94 -20.64 -10.13
CA SER A 266 -16.34 -21.97 -10.25
C SER A 266 -14.87 -21.99 -9.75
N ALA A 267 -14.15 -20.88 -9.93
CA ALA A 267 -12.78 -20.73 -9.41
C ALA A 267 -12.77 -20.64 -7.87
N ALA A 268 -13.66 -19.84 -7.28
CA ALA A 268 -13.80 -19.70 -5.83
C ALA A 268 -14.18 -21.03 -5.15
N GLU A 269 -15.11 -21.79 -5.73
CA GLU A 269 -15.49 -23.12 -5.25
C GLU A 269 -14.28 -24.09 -5.24
N ASN A 270 -13.46 -24.06 -6.30
CA ASN A 270 -12.27 -24.89 -6.40
C ASN A 270 -11.16 -24.47 -5.44
N ALA A 271 -10.97 -23.16 -5.21
CA ALA A 271 -9.99 -22.64 -4.27
C ALA A 271 -10.29 -23.10 -2.83
N THR A 272 -11.58 -23.11 -2.46
CA THR A 272 -12.04 -23.58 -1.14
C THR A 272 -11.93 -25.10 -0.99
N ALA A 273 -11.98 -25.85 -2.10
CA ALA A 273 -11.92 -27.31 -2.11
C ALA A 273 -10.50 -27.90 -2.06
N ALA A 274 -9.44 -27.09 -2.18
CA ALA A 274 -8.05 -27.57 -2.09
C ALA A 274 -7.72 -28.00 -0.64
N PRO A 275 -7.48 -29.31 -0.36
CA PRO A 275 -7.19 -29.75 0.98
C PRO A 275 -5.75 -29.42 1.36
N ASN A 276 -5.59 -28.95 2.59
CA ASN A 276 -4.32 -28.88 3.31
C ASN A 276 -3.62 -30.25 3.23
N GLY A 277 -2.62 -30.36 2.34
CA GLY A 277 -1.86 -31.58 2.08
C GLY A 277 -1.03 -31.98 3.29
N THR A 278 -1.68 -32.61 4.26
CA THR A 278 -1.01 -33.32 5.34
C THR A 278 -0.33 -34.52 4.70
N ASN A 279 1.00 -34.45 4.53
CA ASN A 279 1.85 -35.60 4.30
C ASN A 279 1.75 -36.52 5.53
N ASP A 280 0.73 -37.38 5.56
CA ASP A 280 0.73 -38.54 6.43
C ASP A 280 1.48 -39.66 5.72
N GLY A 281 2.78 -39.74 6.01
CA GLY A 281 3.63 -40.83 5.59
C GLY A 281 3.22 -42.12 6.28
N SER A 282 2.41 -42.91 5.59
CA SER A 282 2.21 -44.32 5.92
C SER A 282 2.59 -45.17 4.72
N THR A 283 3.87 -45.53 4.65
CA THR A 283 4.36 -46.67 3.87
C THR A 283 4.57 -47.84 4.82
N ASP A 284 3.61 -48.76 4.83
CA ASP A 284 3.78 -50.09 5.40
C ASP A 284 3.85 -51.15 4.27
N GLU A 285 5.02 -51.76 4.21
CA GLU A 285 5.33 -53.18 3.97
C GLU A 285 4.65 -53.98 2.83
N ARG A 286 5.46 -54.42 1.86
CA ARG A 286 5.99 -55.80 1.76
C ARG A 286 6.68 -56.06 0.42
N GLY A 287 7.92 -56.52 0.48
CA GLY A 287 8.68 -57.01 -0.68
C GLY A 287 10.04 -57.54 -0.23
N ASP A 288 10.00 -58.69 0.42
CA ASP A 288 11.13 -59.55 0.76
C ASP A 288 11.82 -60.06 -0.53
N ASP A 289 13.16 -60.20 -0.47
CA ASP A 289 13.99 -61.17 -1.20
C ASP A 289 15.44 -60.65 -1.40
N THR A 290 16.32 -61.08 -0.49
CA THR A 290 17.78 -61.28 -0.72
C THR A 290 17.99 -62.81 -0.63
N PRO A 291 19.07 -63.46 -1.15
CA PRO A 291 20.37 -62.91 -1.52
C PRO A 291 21.06 -63.52 -2.77
N ASP A 292 22.11 -62.88 -3.28
CA ASP A 292 23.29 -63.66 -3.69
C ASP A 292 24.60 -62.89 -3.54
N GLU A 293 25.61 -63.66 -3.19
CA GLU A 293 26.95 -63.36 -2.74
C GLU A 293 27.93 -63.33 -3.93
N SER A 294 29.12 -62.78 -3.68
CA SER A 294 30.38 -63.03 -4.39
C SER A 294 30.78 -62.05 -5.50
N THR A 295 31.79 -61.21 -5.25
CA THR A 295 33.21 -61.56 -5.46
C THR A 295 34.13 -60.34 -5.23
N ARG A 296 35.25 -60.57 -4.53
CA ARG A 296 36.36 -59.65 -4.22
C ARG A 296 37.25 -59.34 -5.44
N ALA A 297 37.84 -58.13 -5.48
CA ALA A 297 39.28 -57.83 -5.69
C ALA A 297 39.49 -56.29 -5.68
N ALA A 298 40.12 -55.67 -4.67
CA ALA A 298 41.56 -55.54 -4.39
C ALA A 298 42.29 -54.42 -5.18
N GLY A 299 42.92 -53.48 -4.45
CA GLY A 299 43.87 -52.47 -4.96
C GLY A 299 43.79 -51.11 -4.21
N THR A 300 44.25 -50.97 -2.97
CA THR A 300 45.63 -50.57 -2.54
C THR A 300 45.87 -49.04 -2.47
N THR A 301 45.92 -48.55 -1.20
CA THR A 301 46.86 -47.58 -0.61
C THR A 301 46.88 -46.10 -1.01
N ALA A 302 46.54 -45.21 -0.06
CA ALA A 302 47.51 -44.31 0.58
C ALA A 302 46.92 -43.57 1.80
N GLU A 303 47.65 -43.69 2.92
CA GLU A 303 47.54 -42.94 4.16
C GLU A 303 47.74 -41.43 3.98
N SER A 304 46.98 -40.62 4.71
CA SER A 304 47.58 -39.60 5.58
C SER A 304 46.62 -39.15 6.68
N THR A 305 47.05 -39.49 7.89
CA THR A 305 46.68 -39.03 9.22
C THR A 305 46.62 -37.51 9.32
N THR A 306 45.70 -36.96 10.14
CA THR A 306 45.98 -35.97 11.21
C THR A 306 44.68 -35.53 11.94
N THR A 307 44.57 -35.98 13.20
CA THR A 307 43.92 -35.40 14.41
C THR A 307 42.59 -34.62 14.33
N GLY A 308 41.58 -35.11 15.07
CA GLY A 308 40.34 -34.38 15.44
C GLY A 308 40.51 -33.48 16.68
N PRO A 309 39.53 -33.35 17.60
CA PRO A 309 38.06 -33.43 17.49
C PRO A 309 37.43 -32.04 17.81
N THR A 310 36.09 -31.89 17.77
CA THR A 310 35.29 -31.17 18.81
C THR A 310 33.80 -31.13 18.47
N THR A 311 33.02 -31.48 19.50
CA THR A 311 31.58 -31.45 19.72
C THR A 311 31.04 -30.02 19.92
N ALA A 312 29.83 -29.72 19.42
CA ALA A 312 28.79 -28.85 20.04
C ALA A 312 27.74 -28.51 18.97
N ALA A 313 26.44 -28.80 19.14
CA ALA A 313 25.50 -28.20 20.09
C ALA A 313 25.17 -26.73 19.80
N THR A 314 23.90 -26.53 19.47
CA THR A 314 22.99 -25.37 19.48
C THR A 314 23.47 -24.14 20.26
N THR A 315 23.21 -22.92 19.76
CA THR A 315 22.33 -21.88 20.38
C THR A 315 22.31 -20.63 19.51
N GLU A 316 21.11 -20.05 19.36
CA GLU A 316 20.80 -18.71 18.89
C GLU A 316 21.70 -17.63 19.52
N SER A 317 22.08 -16.63 18.72
CA SER A 317 22.73 -15.42 19.23
C SER A 317 22.04 -14.20 18.63
N ASN A 318 21.26 -13.52 19.48
CA ASN A 318 20.78 -12.16 19.29
C ASN A 318 22.00 -11.22 19.27
N ALA A 319 22.28 -10.60 18.13
CA ALA A 319 23.28 -9.55 18.01
C ALA A 319 22.61 -8.17 18.11
N LEU A 320 22.53 -7.65 19.33
CA LEU A 320 22.39 -6.22 19.61
C LEU A 320 23.76 -5.55 19.37
N GLY A 321 23.81 -4.64 18.40
CA GLY A 321 24.95 -3.75 18.16
C GLY A 321 25.05 -2.60 19.17
N PRO A 322 26.23 -1.98 19.32
CA PRO A 322 26.61 -1.24 20.52
C PRO A 322 26.38 0.27 20.43
N GLY A 323 26.08 0.90 21.58
CA GLY A 323 26.62 2.23 21.87
C GLY A 323 25.68 3.30 22.40
N PHE A 324 25.09 3.15 23.60
CA PHE A 324 24.73 4.31 24.42
C PHE A 324 24.95 3.99 25.91
N THR A 325 25.87 4.71 26.55
CA THR A 325 25.97 4.77 28.02
C THR A 325 25.18 5.99 28.49
N PRO A 326 24.15 5.84 29.33
CA PRO A 326 23.52 7.00 29.96
C PRO A 326 24.31 7.40 31.20
N VAL A 327 24.88 8.61 31.18
CA VAL A 327 25.29 9.32 32.40
C VAL A 327 24.03 9.74 33.14
N VAL A 328 23.80 9.13 34.30
CA VAL A 328 22.71 9.49 35.22
C VAL A 328 23.05 10.82 35.88
N ALA A 329 22.36 11.89 35.49
CA ALA A 329 22.31 13.13 36.25
C ALA A 329 21.07 13.11 37.16
N LEU A 330 21.32 12.91 38.45
CA LEU A 330 20.37 13.01 39.55
C LEU A 330 19.93 14.48 39.73
N VAL A 331 18.68 14.81 39.39
CA VAL A 331 18.03 16.07 39.80
C VAL A 331 17.03 15.75 40.91
N ALA A 332 17.38 16.16 42.13
CA ALA A 332 16.49 16.12 43.28
C ALA A 332 15.53 17.32 43.22
N ILE A 333 14.22 17.05 43.09
CA ILE A 333 13.16 18.05 43.23
C ILE A 333 12.77 18.11 44.71
N VAL A 334 13.07 19.25 45.35
CA VAL A 334 12.54 19.63 46.66
C VAL A 334 11.20 20.33 46.44
N LEU A 335 10.10 19.67 46.80
CA LEU A 335 8.78 20.29 46.91
C LEU A 335 8.65 20.98 48.27
N ALA A 336 8.77 22.31 48.27
CA ALA A 336 8.36 23.15 49.39
C ALA A 336 6.89 23.54 49.21
N SER A 337 6.03 23.01 50.08
CA SER A 337 4.64 23.39 50.25
C SER A 337 4.53 24.73 50.97
N ALA A 338 3.90 25.71 50.33
CA ALA A 338 3.45 26.95 50.96
C ALA A 338 1.94 27.10 50.76
N THR A 339 1.19 26.67 51.76
CA THR A 339 -0.18 27.10 52.02
C THR A 339 -0.17 28.57 52.45
N LEU A 340 -0.90 29.43 51.76
CA LEU A 340 -1.20 30.78 52.25
C LEU A 340 -2.71 31.02 52.24
N VAL A 341 -3.24 31.03 53.46
CA VAL A 341 -4.57 31.46 53.87
C VAL A 341 -4.57 32.99 53.99
N GLY A 342 -5.64 33.65 53.55
CA GLY A 342 -5.94 35.05 53.86
C GLY A 342 -6.96 35.64 52.89
N ALA A 343 -8.27 35.48 53.11
CA ALA A 343 -9.14 36.30 53.98
C ALA A 343 -9.77 37.51 53.25
N ARG A 344 -11.11 37.55 53.38
CA ARG A 344 -12.10 38.54 52.90
C ARG A 344 -11.76 40.00 53.26
N LEU A 345 -12.22 40.95 52.43
CA LEU A 345 -13.17 42.06 52.75
C LEU A 345 -13.02 43.24 51.78
N ARG A 346 -13.90 43.34 50.77
CA ARG A 346 -14.81 44.47 50.51
C ARG A 346 -15.58 44.23 49.22
#